data_AF-A0A0A6F3R2-F1
#
_entry.id   AF-A0A0A6F3R2-F1
#
_cell.length_a   1.000
_cell.length_b   1.000
_cell.length_c   1.000
_cell.angle_alpha   90.00
_cell.angle_beta   90.00
_cell.angle_gamma   90.00
#
_symmetry.space_group_name_H-M   'P 1'
#
loop_
_entity.id
_entity.type
_entity.pdbx_description
1 polymer ?
#
loop_
_entity_poly.entity_id
_entity_poly.type
_entity_poly.pdbx_seq_one_letter_code
_entity_poly.pdbx_strand_id
1 'polypeptide(L)'
;MISFETARDIAFAYREIESGEKLLSELATAKDHHVAPDVRDAFGRRQDGLTLGVPSSESSRTMYQVSWVLAVPIVEAHVANAKSKIAALCKKALAEMEVAA
;
A
#
# COMPACT_ATOMS: atom_id res chain seq x y z
N MET A 1 -10.37 27.52 -7.23
CA MET A 1 -9.19 27.18 -6.38
C MET A 1 -9.52 25.88 -5.66
N ILE A 2 -8.62 24.90 -5.61
CA ILE A 2 -8.88 23.64 -4.91
C ILE A 2 -8.54 23.75 -3.43
N SER A 3 -9.27 23.02 -2.58
CA SER A 3 -9.01 22.98 -1.14
C SER A 3 -7.66 22.31 -0.83
N PHE A 4 -7.02 22.76 0.24
CA PHE A 4 -5.76 22.17 0.74
C PHE A 4 -5.93 20.67 1.07
N GLU A 5 -7.07 20.29 1.64
CA GLU A 5 -7.38 18.90 1.98
C GLU A 5 -7.42 18.02 0.72
N THR A 6 -8.12 18.46 -0.33
CA THR A 6 -8.20 17.72 -1.59
C THR A 6 -6.81 17.61 -2.26
N ALA A 7 -6.01 18.68 -2.24
CA ALA A 7 -4.63 18.64 -2.76
C ALA A 7 -3.73 17.67 -1.97
N ARG A 8 -3.82 17.70 -0.63
CA ARG A 8 -3.06 16.82 0.26
C ARG A 8 -3.45 15.35 0.06
N ASP A 9 -4.74 15.05 -0.01
CA ASP A 9 -5.23 13.68 -0.16
C ASP A 9 -4.85 13.08 -1.50
N ILE A 10 -4.79 13.90 -2.57
CA ILE A 10 -4.24 13.48 -3.87
C ILE A 10 -2.75 13.14 -3.74
N ALA A 11 -1.97 14.01 -3.09
CA ALA A 11 -0.53 13.78 -2.91
C ALA A 11 -0.24 12.50 -2.11
N PHE A 12 -0.99 12.24 -1.04
CA PHE A 12 -0.85 11.01 -0.27
C PHE A 12 -1.26 9.77 -1.06
N ALA A 13 -2.33 9.83 -1.86
CA ALA A 13 -2.72 8.71 -2.70
C ALA A 13 -1.65 8.35 -3.74
N TYR A 14 -0.94 9.33 -4.31
CA TYR A 14 0.21 9.07 -5.20
C TYR A 14 1.38 8.41 -4.46
N ARG A 15 1.68 8.86 -3.24
CA ARG A 15 2.75 8.28 -2.42
C ARG A 15 2.48 6.81 -2.06
N GLU A 16 1.22 6.46 -1.80
CA GLU A 16 0.82 5.07 -1.54
C GLU A 16 0.99 4.19 -2.78
N ILE A 17 0.69 4.71 -3.98
CA ILE A 17 0.96 4.00 -5.24
C ILE A 17 2.45 3.75 -5.42
N GLU A 18 3.28 4.78 -5.23
CA GLU A 18 4.74 4.66 -5.35
C GLU A 18 5.30 3.63 -4.38
N SER A 19 4.83 3.66 -3.13
CA SER A 19 5.25 2.70 -2.09
C SER A 19 4.80 1.27 -2.42
N GLY A 20 3.57 1.10 -2.92
CA GLY A 20 3.05 -0.19 -3.36
C GLY A 20 3.76 -0.76 -4.59
N GLU A 21 4.06 0.07 -5.59
CA GLU A 21 4.80 -0.33 -6.80
C GLU A 21 6.25 -0.70 -6.47
N LYS A 22 6.90 0.04 -5.57
CA LYS A 22 8.22 -0.33 -5.04
C LYS A 22 8.18 -1.68 -4.33
N LEU A 23 7.18 -1.90 -3.47
CA LEU A 23 7.01 -3.17 -2.76
C LEU A 23 6.78 -4.34 -3.72
N LEU A 24 6.00 -4.16 -4.79
CA LEU A 24 5.83 -5.18 -5.83
C LEU A 24 7.15 -5.53 -6.53
N SER A 25 7.99 -4.52 -6.83
CA SER A 25 9.31 -4.74 -7.42
C SER A 25 10.24 -5.53 -6.48
N GLU A 26 10.22 -5.20 -5.18
CA GLU A 26 11.00 -5.91 -4.16
C GLU A 26 10.52 -7.37 -4.02
N LEU A 27 9.19 -7.59 -4.02
CA LEU A 27 8.59 -8.92 -3.97
C LEU A 27 8.91 -9.75 -5.22
N ALA A 28 8.90 -9.16 -6.41
CA ALA A 28 9.28 -9.82 -7.65
C ALA A 28 10.75 -10.26 -7.63
N THR A 29 11.64 -9.36 -7.20
CA THR A 29 13.07 -9.64 -7.04
C THR A 29 13.31 -10.77 -6.02
N ALA A 30 12.62 -10.72 -4.88
CA ALA A 30 12.72 -11.76 -3.85
C ALA A 30 12.23 -13.14 -4.33
N LYS A 31 11.17 -13.17 -5.14
CA LYS A 31 10.64 -14.41 -5.75
C LYS A 31 11.65 -15.05 -6.70
N ASP A 32 12.28 -14.25 -7.56
CA ASP A 32 13.25 -14.73 -8.55
C ASP A 32 14.53 -15.27 -7.91
N HIS A 33 14.90 -14.77 -6.73
CA HIS A 33 16.11 -15.19 -6.06
C HIS A 33 16.02 -16.53 -5.31
N HIS A 34 14.85 -17.19 -5.20
CA HIS A 34 14.66 -18.42 -4.40
C HIS A 34 15.20 -18.37 -2.95
N VAL A 35 15.56 -17.18 -2.47
CA VAL A 35 15.97 -16.96 -1.09
C VAL A 35 14.67 -16.74 -0.35
N ALA A 36 14.13 -17.77 0.28
CA ALA A 36 13.24 -17.54 1.41
C ALA A 36 14.04 -16.65 2.38
N PRO A 37 13.71 -15.36 2.53
CA PRO A 37 14.50 -14.48 3.38
C PRO A 37 14.51 -15.13 4.78
N ASP A 38 15.68 -15.27 5.40
CA ASP A 38 15.81 -15.84 6.77
C ASP A 38 15.27 -14.81 7.79
N VAL A 39 13.98 -14.48 7.65
CA VAL A 39 13.26 -13.58 8.53
C VAL A 39 13.01 -14.36 9.80
N ARG A 40 13.63 -13.93 10.89
CA ARG A 40 13.40 -14.50 12.21
C ARG A 40 12.53 -13.57 13.01
N ASP A 41 11.57 -14.13 13.74
CA ASP A 41 10.80 -13.35 14.71
C ASP A 41 11.66 -12.93 15.91
N ALA A 42 11.09 -12.12 16.81
CA ALA A 42 11.76 -11.67 18.03
C ALA A 42 12.19 -12.82 18.97
N PHE A 43 11.73 -14.05 18.71
CA PHE A 43 12.05 -15.26 19.46
C PHE A 43 12.99 -16.21 18.68
N GLY A 44 13.53 -15.76 17.54
CA GLY A 44 14.50 -16.49 16.73
C GLY A 44 13.91 -17.60 15.85
N ARG A 45 12.58 -17.72 15.73
CA ARG A 45 11.94 -18.71 14.85
C ARG A 45 11.92 -18.20 13.42
N ARG A 46 12.23 -19.08 12.46
CA ARG A 46 12.13 -18.75 11.04
C ARG A 46 10.67 -18.49 10.66
N GLN A 47 10.44 -17.39 9.97
CA GLN A 47 9.17 -16.99 9.40
C GLN A 47 9.31 -17.11 7.88
N ASP A 48 8.72 -18.17 7.33
CA ASP A 48 8.78 -18.42 5.88
C ASP A 48 7.79 -17.55 5.08
N GLY A 49 6.91 -16.80 5.76
CA GLY A 49 5.89 -15.97 5.14
C GLY A 49 5.98 -14.49 5.51
N LEU A 50 5.26 -13.67 4.74
CA LEU A 50 5.26 -12.22 4.86
C LEU A 50 4.49 -11.75 6.11
N THR A 51 4.90 -10.60 6.61
CA THR A 51 4.25 -9.93 7.74
C THR A 51 3.39 -8.78 7.21
N LEU A 52 2.06 -8.86 7.40
CA LEU A 52 1.14 -7.79 7.02
C LEU A 52 0.66 -7.06 8.27
N GLY A 53 1.14 -5.85 8.49
CA GLY A 53 0.68 -4.98 9.58
C GLY A 53 -0.59 -4.22 9.17
N VAL A 54 -1.69 -4.41 9.89
CA VAL A 54 -2.87 -3.55 9.75
C VAL A 54 -2.76 -2.40 10.76
N PRO A 55 -2.64 -1.14 10.31
CA PRO A 55 -2.62 -0.01 11.23
C PRO A 55 -3.98 0.10 11.92
N SER A 56 -4.03 -0.23 13.21
CA SER A 56 -5.20 -0.06 14.08
C SER A 56 -4.77 0.65 15.36
N SER A 57 -5.57 1.62 15.82
CA SER A 57 -5.22 2.61 16.85
C SER A 57 -5.01 2.03 18.25
N GLU A 58 -5.45 0.79 18.51
CA GLU A 58 -5.50 0.23 19.86
C GLU A 58 -4.56 -0.97 20.05
N SER A 59 -4.11 -1.57 18.95
CA SER A 59 -3.05 -2.59 18.86
C SER A 59 -2.83 -2.85 17.38
N SER A 60 -1.61 -2.72 16.87
CA SER A 60 -1.29 -3.15 15.50
C SER A 60 -1.54 -4.67 15.42
N ARG A 61 -2.60 -5.07 14.70
CA ARG A 61 -2.87 -6.48 14.43
C ARG A 61 -2.04 -6.86 13.23
N THR A 62 -0.98 -7.61 13.49
CA THR A 62 -0.05 -8.07 12.47
C THR A 62 -0.36 -9.52 12.12
N MET A 63 -0.63 -9.79 10.86
CA MET A 63 -0.70 -11.17 10.36
C MET A 63 0.71 -11.64 10.02
N TYR A 64 1.09 -12.78 10.58
CA TYR A 64 2.37 -13.46 10.31
C TYR A 64 2.12 -14.65 9.38
N GLN A 65 3.17 -15.10 8.68
CA GLN A 65 3.13 -16.23 7.74
C GLN A 65 2.14 -16.06 6.57
N VAL A 66 1.93 -14.82 6.10
CA VAL A 66 1.11 -14.61 4.90
C VAL A 66 1.83 -15.26 3.71
N SER A 67 1.12 -16.15 3.01
CA SER A 67 1.63 -16.80 1.82
C SER A 67 2.04 -15.76 0.78
N TRP A 68 3.23 -15.93 0.22
CA TRP A 68 3.75 -15.10 -0.87
C TRP A 68 2.80 -15.02 -2.06
N VAL A 69 2.03 -16.08 -2.30
CA VAL A 69 1.00 -16.14 -3.35
C VAL A 69 -0.13 -15.13 -3.13
N LEU A 70 -0.41 -14.79 -1.87
CA LEU A 70 -1.46 -13.83 -1.49
C LEU A 70 -0.93 -12.40 -1.38
N ALA A 71 0.36 -12.21 -1.13
CA ALA A 71 0.91 -10.88 -0.93
C ALA A 71 0.87 -10.01 -2.20
N VAL A 72 1.23 -10.58 -3.36
CA VAL A 72 1.18 -9.87 -4.65
C VAL A 72 -0.24 -9.36 -4.96
N PRO A 73 -1.29 -10.20 -5.01
CA PRO A 73 -2.64 -9.73 -5.33
C PRO A 73 -3.20 -8.74 -4.29
N ILE A 74 -2.77 -8.82 -3.02
CA ILE A 74 -3.16 -7.85 -1.99
C ILE A 74 -2.56 -6.48 -2.29
N VAL A 75 -1.26 -6.41 -2.60
CA VAL A 75 -0.59 -5.13 -2.91
C VAL A 75 -1.13 -4.56 -4.22
N GLU A 76 -1.38 -5.39 -5.24
CA GLU A 76 -2.04 -4.97 -6.48
C GLU A 76 -3.44 -4.39 -6.24
N ALA A 77 -4.27 -5.07 -5.45
CA ALA A 77 -5.59 -4.58 -5.09
C ALA A 77 -5.52 -3.25 -4.32
N HIS A 78 -4.53 -3.07 -3.45
CA HIS A 78 -4.30 -1.83 -2.73
C HIS A 78 -3.91 -0.68 -3.67
N VAL A 79 -2.97 -0.91 -4.60
CA VAL A 79 -2.57 0.07 -5.62
C VAL A 79 -3.75 0.44 -6.52
N ALA A 80 -4.58 -0.54 -6.93
CA ALA A 80 -5.77 -0.30 -7.73
C ALA A 80 -6.80 0.56 -6.99
N ASN A 81 -6.96 0.34 -5.68
CA ASN A 81 -7.83 1.17 -4.84
C ASN A 81 -7.29 2.60 -4.72
N ALA A 82 -5.97 2.78 -4.50
CA ALA A 82 -5.34 4.09 -4.46
C ALA A 82 -5.50 4.86 -5.79
N LYS A 83 -5.34 4.18 -6.94
CA LYS A 83 -5.60 4.75 -8.28
C LYS A 83 -7.05 5.18 -8.44
N SER A 84 -8.00 4.36 -7.97
CA SER A 84 -9.43 4.69 -7.98
C SER A 84 -9.74 5.92 -7.10
N LYS A 85 -9.07 6.04 -5.95
CA LYS A 85 -9.20 7.18 -5.05
C LYS A 85 -8.70 8.48 -5.68
N ILE A 86 -7.59 8.43 -6.42
CA ILE A 86 -7.10 9.60 -7.19
C ILE A 86 -8.14 10.04 -8.21
N ALA A 87 -8.72 9.11 -8.98
CA ALA A 87 -9.74 9.45 -9.96
C ALA A 87 -10.96 10.14 -9.32
N ALA A 88 -11.40 9.66 -8.15
CA ALA A 88 -12.48 10.30 -7.39
C ALA A 88 -12.09 11.70 -6.87
N LEU A 89 -10.89 11.85 -6.31
CA LEU A 89 -10.39 13.12 -5.79
C LEU A 89 -10.15 14.15 -6.90
N CYS A 90 -9.71 13.73 -8.09
CA CYS A 90 -9.60 14.60 -9.26
C CYS A 90 -10.97 15.13 -9.70
N LYS A 91 -12.03 14.31 -9.68
CA LYS A 91 -13.40 14.78 -9.95
C LYS A 91 -13.86 15.79 -8.90
N LYS A 92 -13.56 15.54 -7.62
CA LYS A 92 -13.84 16.49 -6.54
C LYS A 92 -13.10 17.81 -6.74
N ALA A 93 -11.82 17.74 -7.09
CA ALA A 93 -10.98 18.91 -7.38
C ALA A 93 -11.54 19.74 -8.55
N LEU A 94 -12.01 19.09 -9.63
CA LEU A 94 -12.67 19.77 -10.75
C LEU A 94 -13.95 20.49 -10.30
N ALA A 95 -14.81 19.81 -9.52
CA ALA A 95 -16.01 20.45 -8.98
C ALA A 95 -15.68 21.64 -8.06
N GLU A 96 -14.63 21.54 -7.24
CA GLU A 96 -14.14 22.65 -6.40
C GLU A 96 -13.60 23.83 -7.25
N MET A 97 -13.07 23.55 -8.44
CA MET A 97 -12.63 24.59 -9.38
C MET A 97 -13.81 25.30 -10.04
N GLU A 98 -14.88 24.57 -10.39
CA GLU A 98 -16.09 25.12 -11.01
C GLU A 98 -16.93 25.96 -10.03
N VAL A 99 -17.05 25.53 -8.77
CA VAL A 99 -17.79 26.29 -7.74
C VAL A 99 -17.07 27.58 -7.33
N ALA A 100 -15.76 27.67 -7.58
CA ALA A 100 -14.94 28.84 -7.29
C ALA A 100 -14.78 29.80 -8.49
N ALA A 101 -15.46 29.52 -9.62
CA ALA A 101 -15.51 30.36 -10.82
C ALA A 101 -16.84 31.13 -10.87
#